data_AF-I0IRK9-F1
#
_entry.id   AF-I0IRK9-F1
#
_cell.length_a   1.000
_cell.length_b   1.000
_cell.length_c   1.000
_cell.angle_alpha   90.00
_cell.angle_beta   90.00
_cell.angle_gamma   90.00
#
_symmetry.space_group_name_H-M   'P 1'
#
loop_
_entity.id
_entity.type
_entity.pdbx_description
1 polymer ?
#
loop_
_entity_poly.entity_id
_entity_poly.type
_entity_poly.pdbx_seq_one_letter_code
_entity_poly.pdbx_strand_id
1 'polypeptide(L)' 'MGQQYALEFKETIVKRMLSPQNEYIPTLSRETGIPVDTLYTWRTKYRSPWRSAHHNRPVGPAML' A
#
# COMPACT_ATOMS: atom_id res chain seq x y z
N MET A 1 -8.68 -14.46 6.18
CA MET A 1 -7.57 -15.07 5.42
C MET A 1 -6.86 -13.95 4.69
N GLY A 2 -5.57 -13.73 4.95
CA GLY A 2 -4.80 -12.68 4.27
C GLY A 2 -4.41 -13.15 2.87
N GLN A 3 -4.90 -12.48 1.83
CA GLN A 3 -4.47 -12.76 0.46
C GLN A 3 -3.01 -12.31 0.33
N GLN A 4 -2.08 -13.27 0.23
CA GLN A 4 -0.69 -12.97 -0.11
C GLN A 4 -0.58 -12.80 -1.62
N TYR A 5 -0.39 -11.56 -2.05
CA TYR A 5 -0.12 -11.23 -3.44
C TYR A 5 1.37 -11.51 -3.74
N ALA A 6 1.64 -12.07 -4.92
CA ALA A 6 3.00 -12.23 -5.42
C ALA A 6 3.73 -10.88 -5.47
N LEU A 7 5.03 -10.88 -5.15
CA LEU A 7 5.83 -9.65 -5.09
C LEU A 7 5.87 -8.94 -6.44
N GLU A 8 6.11 -9.68 -7.52
CA GLU A 8 6.20 -9.14 -8.88
C GLU A 8 4.89 -8.47 -9.34
N PHE A 9 3.75 -9.08 -8.95
CA PHE A 9 2.44 -8.53 -9.21
C PHE A 9 2.24 -7.21 -8.46
N LYS A 10 2.57 -7.18 -7.17
CA LYS A 10 2.49 -5.97 -6.35
C LYS A 10 3.37 -4.84 -6.92
N GLU A 11 4.58 -5.14 -7.36
CA GLU A 11 5.48 -4.15 -7.97
C GLU A 11 4.92 -3.58 -9.27
N THR A 12 4.29 -4.42 -10.09
CA THR A 12 3.63 -3.99 -11.34
C THR A 12 2.52 -2.99 -11.06
N ILE A 13 1.67 -3.26 -10.06
CA ILE A 13 0.57 -2.35 -9.67
C ILE A 13 1.13 -1.06 -9.04
N VAL A 14 2.14 -1.16 -8.20
CA VAL A 14 2.78 0.01 -7.57
C VAL A 14 3.42 0.92 -8.60
N LYS A 15 4.08 0.39 -9.64
CA LYS A 15 4.63 1.19 -10.74
C LYS A 15 3.55 2.02 -11.44
N ARG A 16 2.35 1.46 -11.67
CA ARG A 16 1.21 2.20 -12.28
C ARG A 16 0.68 3.32 -11.39
N MET A 17 0.65 3.12 -10.06
CA MET A 17 0.23 4.14 -9.08
C MET A 17 1.24 5.29 -8.87
N LEU A 18 2.47 5.13 -9.38
CA LEU A 18 3.55 6.11 -9.25
C LEU A 18 3.74 6.87 -10.56
N SER A 19 4.47 7.99 -10.50
CA SER A 19 4.86 8.73 -11.71
C SER A 19 5.77 7.84 -12.57
N PRO A 20 5.63 7.86 -13.91
CA PRO A 20 4.90 8.86 -14.71
C PRO A 20 3.40 8.58 -14.96
N GLN A 21 2.88 7.36 -14.74
CA GLN A 21 1.47 7.06 -15.04
C GLN A 21 0.48 7.70 -14.06
N ASN A 22 0.80 7.71 -12.76
CA ASN A 22 -0.03 8.23 -11.66
C ASN A 22 -1.51 7.79 -11.79
N GLU A 23 -1.71 6.50 -12.07
CA GLU A 23 -3.02 5.92 -12.32
C GLU A 23 -3.92 5.98 -11.07
N TYR A 24 -5.21 6.19 -11.28
CA TYR A 24 -6.16 6.43 -10.19
C TYR A 24 -6.47 5.13 -9.43
N ILE A 25 -6.25 5.13 -8.12
CA ILE A 25 -6.36 3.94 -7.27
C ILE A 25 -7.76 3.28 -7.35
N PRO A 26 -8.88 4.02 -7.31
CA PRO A 26 -10.21 3.43 -7.52
C PRO A 26 -10.40 2.72 -8.87
N THR A 27 -9.75 3.19 -9.95
CA THR A 27 -9.79 2.52 -11.26
C THR A 27 -9.06 1.19 -11.18
N LEU A 28 -7.82 1.21 -10.68
CA LEU A 28 -7.03 0.01 -10.44
C LEU A 28 -7.75 -1.01 -9.54
N SER A 29 -8.48 -0.54 -8.54
CA SER A 29 -9.27 -1.40 -7.66
C SER A 29 -10.38 -2.14 -8.43
N ARG A 30 -11.08 -1.45 -9.33
CA ARG A 30 -12.14 -2.04 -10.17
C ARG A 30 -11.58 -3.02 -11.20
N GLU A 31 -10.40 -2.74 -11.74
CA GLU A 31 -9.74 -3.60 -12.72
C GLU A 31 -9.13 -4.86 -12.10
N THR A 32 -8.43 -4.71 -10.97
CA THR A 32 -7.66 -5.78 -10.34
C THR A 32 -8.46 -6.56 -9.29
N GLY A 33 -9.59 -6.02 -8.84
CA GLY A 33 -10.35 -6.52 -7.70
C GLY A 33 -9.65 -6.31 -6.35
N ILE A 34 -8.52 -5.60 -6.31
CA ILE A 34 -7.80 -5.31 -5.07
C ILE A 34 -8.52 -4.17 -4.34
N PRO A 35 -8.79 -4.29 -3.03
CA PRO A 35 -9.39 -3.22 -2.27
C PRO A 35 -8.57 -1.93 -2.34
N VAL A 36 -9.26 -0.80 -2.47
CA VAL A 36 -8.66 0.55 -2.51
C VAL A 36 -7.69 0.76 -1.34
N ASP A 37 -8.08 0.34 -0.13
CA ASP A 37 -7.26 0.46 1.08
C ASP A 37 -5.90 -0.27 0.98
N THR A 38 -5.92 -1.47 0.40
CA THR A 38 -4.71 -2.26 0.15
C THR A 38 -3.77 -1.54 -0.82
N LEU A 39 -4.30 -0.94 -1.88
CA LEU A 39 -3.53 -0.19 -2.86
C LEU A 39 -2.90 1.08 -2.26
N TYR A 40 -3.64 1.82 -1.43
CA TYR A 40 -3.10 2.96 -0.68
C TYR A 40 -1.98 2.55 0.28
N THR A 41 -2.16 1.41 0.97
CA THR A 41 -1.14 0.84 1.84
C THR A 41 0.14 0.52 1.05
N TRP A 42 0.02 -0.05 -0.14
CA TRP A 42 1.17 -0.38 -0.99
C TRP A 42 1.90 0.88 -1.50
N ARG A 43 1.16 1.88 -1.96
CA ARG A 43 1.72 3.17 -2.40
C ARG A 43 2.48 3.87 -1.27
N THR A 44 1.93 3.85 -0.06
CA THR A 44 2.53 4.45 1.13
C THR A 44 3.79 3.71 1.56
N LYS A 45 3.76 2.37 1.58
CA LYS A 45 4.93 1.53 1.85
C LYS A 45 6.08 1.79 0.89
N TYR A 46 5.78 2.02 -0.38
CA TYR A 46 6.80 2.29 -1.39
C TYR A 46 7.43 3.69 -1.25
N ARG A 47 6.64 4.72 -0.95
CA ARG A 47 7.15 6.10 -0.77
C ARG A 47 7.86 6.34 0.56
N SER A 48 7.61 5.53 1.57
CA SER A 48 8.20 5.67 2.89
C SER A 48 8.26 4.32 3.58
N PRO A 49 9.30 3.51 3.29
CA PRO A 49 9.50 2.23 3.98
C PRO A 49 9.52 2.40 5.50
N TRP A 50 10.04 3.54 5.99
CA TRP A 50 10.11 3.89 7.41
C TRP A 50 8.77 4.24 8.06
N ARG A 51 7.83 4.91 7.35
CA ARG A 51 6.53 5.32 7.95
C ARG A 51 5.61 4.14 8.19
N SER A 52 5.75 3.08 7.40
CA SER A 52 4.91 1.89 7.51
C SER A 52 5.28 0.99 8.69
N ALA A 53 6.50 1.11 9.21
CA ALA A 53 6.91 0.46 10.47
C ALA A 53 6.23 1.07 11.70
N HIS A 54 5.74 2.32 11.59
CA HIS A 54 5.15 3.06 12.70
C HIS A 54 3.66 2.74 12.95
N HIS A 55 2.96 2.14 11.98
CA HIS A 55 1.54 1.76 12.12
C HIS A 55 1.33 0.41 12.84
N ASN A 56 2.42 -0.24 13.26
CA ASN A 56 2.42 -1.45 14.07
C ASN A 56 3.13 -1.22 15.42
N ARG A 57 3.13 0.02 15.93
CA ARG A 57 3.53 0.31 17.31
C ARG A 57 2.35 -0.07 18.23
N PRO A 58 2.56 -0.87 19.29
CA PRO A 58 1.59 -0.98 20.36
C PRO A 58 1.37 0.44 20.91
N VAL A 59 0.11 0.89 20.93
CA VAL A 59 -0.25 2.14 21.60
C VAL A 59 -0.11 1.90 23.10
N GLY A 60 0.97 2.41 23.70
CA GLY A 60 1.10 2.43 25.15
C GLY A 60 2.52 2.79 25.66
N PRO A 61 2.63 3.45 26.82
CA PRO A 61 1.82 4.56 27.31
C PRO A 61 2.61 5.89 27.22
N ALA A 62 1.91 7.01 27.37
CA ALA A 62 2.54 8.28 27.67
C ALA A 62 3.44 8.11 28.90
N MET A 63 4.72 8.46 28.78
CA MET A 63 5.61 8.64 29.92
C MET A 63 6.17 10.06 29.85
N LEU A 64 6.03 10.70 31.02
CA LEU A 64 6.21 12.10 31.41
C LEU A 64 7.27 12.89 30.65
#